data_AF-A0A5K7ZN98-F1
#
_entry.id   AF-A0A5K7ZN98-F1
#
_cell.length_a   1.000
_cell.length_b   1.000
_cell.length_c   1.000
_cell.angle_alpha   90.00
_cell.angle_beta   90.00
_cell.angle_gamma   90.00
#
_symmetry.space_group_name_H-M   'P 1'
#
loop_
_entity.id
_entity.type
_entity.pdbx_description
1 polymer ?
#
loop_
_entity_poly.entity_id
_entity_poly.type
_entity_poly.pdbx_seq_one_letter_code
_entity_poly.pdbx_strand_id
1 'polypeptide(L)'
;MKLQKIFFICFISVFFILIWFIYIQNDKKNEYSLSPYPDGKNFAFTITDDPDANTLEKIKPVYDYLDAVGLKTTVAVWVFKATRTNGIPDKLTDYSPGDTCEREAYLNYMQKLEKKGFEIASHGPSAGNDQRDTTIRGYEKFKNYFGKYPKIYINHRENLENLYWGAKVVPDKFLQLMLKLLLSKAKLPYSGEIPSSDYYWGDIIKEKSQYVRLFGTQNINTLAFNPSMPYHDKAKPFVNYWFSFSDGNGVNGFTSLLNKENIDKLVKQRGTTIVYTHFGYPGFSKSGKLNDKVKKSIDIVAAQKDGWFVPVSIILDRLLMMKKVKILRNNDDLLIINLNTHTVKGVTLIASPNETLYGSSGEEYYANNEGEIVISKILPGDGVFLTKKNNLKENAVDKIYFESAIFFHLNGRRISNFSLPEYKDKSILTSKGKRLFANGKGFVKFEYDFSDDSLIIVTDDKLFIPNNEAPNYLEKYNLIFHRAITFYRNNYK
;
A
#
# COMPACT_ATOMS: atom_id res chain seq x y z
N MET A 1 14.05 -28.93 -44.57
CA MET A 1 13.48 -27.56 -44.57
C MET A 1 12.67 -27.18 -43.32
N LYS A 2 11.74 -28.00 -42.81
CA LYS A 2 10.94 -27.63 -41.60
C LYS A 2 11.76 -27.56 -40.30
N LEU A 3 12.74 -28.46 -40.12
CA LEU A 3 13.56 -28.49 -38.90
C LEU A 3 14.50 -27.27 -38.76
N GLN A 4 15.06 -26.79 -39.88
CA GLN A 4 15.91 -25.59 -39.90
C GLN A 4 15.15 -24.31 -39.55
N LYS A 5 13.86 -24.20 -39.95
CA LYS A 5 13.02 -23.06 -39.57
C LYS A 5 12.72 -23.02 -38.08
N ILE A 6 12.48 -24.17 -37.46
CA ILE A 6 12.26 -24.27 -36.00
C ILE A 6 13.53 -23.89 -35.25
N PHE A 7 14.69 -24.39 -35.70
CA PHE A 7 15.97 -24.06 -35.07
C PHE A 7 16.30 -22.57 -35.17
N PHE A 8 16.01 -21.94 -36.32
CA PHE A 8 16.23 -20.51 -36.53
C PHE A 8 15.32 -19.63 -35.65
N ILE A 9 14.04 -20.01 -35.48
CA ILE A 9 13.10 -19.30 -34.60
C ILE A 9 13.51 -19.43 -33.12
N CYS A 10 13.93 -20.62 -32.68
CA CYS A 10 14.44 -20.82 -31.32
C CYS A 10 15.71 -20.02 -31.06
N PHE A 11 16.65 -20.00 -32.02
CA PHE A 11 17.89 -19.24 -31.90
C PHE A 11 17.64 -17.73 -31.80
N ILE A 12 16.74 -17.19 -32.63
CA ILE A 12 16.34 -15.77 -32.57
C ILE A 12 15.69 -15.45 -31.22
N SER A 13 14.83 -16.32 -30.70
CA SER A 13 14.16 -16.12 -29.41
C SER A 13 15.15 -16.07 -28.25
N VAL A 14 16.13 -16.99 -28.22
CA VAL A 14 17.19 -17.01 -27.21
C VAL A 14 18.10 -15.78 -27.32
N PHE A 15 18.42 -15.35 -28.54
CA PHE A 15 19.22 -14.16 -28.79
C PHE A 15 18.52 -12.87 -28.31
N PHE A 16 17.21 -12.72 -28.56
CA PHE A 16 16.44 -11.58 -28.03
C PHE A 16 16.30 -11.63 -26.50
N ILE A 17 16.17 -12.81 -25.89
CA ILE A 17 16.18 -12.97 -24.43
C ILE A 17 17.53 -12.54 -23.85
N LEU A 18 18.65 -12.90 -24.49
CA LEU A 18 20.00 -12.49 -24.08
C LEU A 18 20.24 -10.99 -24.25
N ILE A 19 19.83 -10.39 -25.37
CA ILE A 19 19.89 -8.92 -25.57
C ILE A 19 19.01 -8.21 -24.55
N TRP A 20 17.81 -8.73 -24.27
CA TRP A 20 16.93 -8.18 -23.24
C TRP A 20 17.56 -8.29 -21.85
N PHE A 21 18.23 -9.40 -21.53
CA PHE A 21 19.00 -9.55 -20.27
C PHE A 21 20.18 -8.58 -20.18
N ILE A 22 20.94 -8.39 -21.26
CA ILE A 22 22.07 -7.45 -21.31
C ILE A 22 21.57 -6.00 -21.21
N TYR A 23 20.45 -5.67 -21.87
CA TYR A 23 19.83 -4.35 -21.80
C TYR A 23 19.28 -4.05 -20.39
N ILE A 24 18.66 -5.03 -19.73
CA ILE A 24 18.22 -4.92 -18.33
C ILE A 24 19.40 -4.78 -17.36
N GLN A 25 20.53 -5.43 -17.63
CA GLN A 25 21.71 -5.30 -16.76
C GLN A 25 22.44 -3.96 -16.92
N ASN A 26 22.36 -3.32 -18.09
CA ASN A 26 23.02 -2.04 -18.36
C ASN A 26 22.25 -0.80 -17.90
N ASP A 27 20.98 -0.92 -17.51
CA ASP A 27 20.17 0.23 -17.05
C ASP A 27 20.17 0.41 -15.51
N LYS A 28 21.05 -0.30 -14.79
CA LYS A 28 21.26 -0.11 -13.35
C LYS A 28 22.06 1.16 -13.00
N LYS A 29 21.79 2.26 -13.70
CA LYS A 29 22.23 3.60 -13.27
C LYS A 29 21.45 3.95 -12.00
N ASN A 30 22.18 4.27 -10.92
CA ASN A 30 21.72 4.90 -9.66
C ASN A 30 20.24 5.27 -9.63
N GLU A 31 19.36 4.28 -9.42
CA GLU A 31 17.95 4.50 -9.61
C GLU A 31 17.30 4.90 -8.28
N TYR A 32 16.97 6.18 -8.15
CA TYR A 32 16.30 6.69 -6.96
C TYR A 32 14.92 6.06 -6.79
N SER A 33 14.65 5.35 -5.71
CA SER A 33 13.33 4.73 -5.48
C SER A 33 12.74 5.16 -4.14
N LEU A 34 11.42 5.03 -3.97
CA LEU A 34 10.78 5.31 -2.69
C LEU A 34 10.63 4.00 -1.93
N SER A 35 11.17 3.96 -0.71
CA SER A 35 10.85 2.87 0.21
C SER A 35 9.42 3.06 0.72
N PRO A 36 8.61 1.98 0.77
CA PRO A 36 7.27 2.06 1.32
C PRO A 36 7.26 2.30 2.84
N TYR A 37 8.38 2.10 3.53
CA TYR A 37 8.44 2.12 4.99
C TYR A 37 8.74 3.52 5.54
N PRO A 38 8.29 3.82 6.77
CA PRO A 38 8.59 5.09 7.39
C PRO A 38 10.03 5.16 7.90
N ASP A 39 10.57 6.36 7.98
CA ASP A 39 11.71 6.72 8.83
C ASP A 39 12.97 5.84 8.63
N GLY A 40 13.32 5.54 7.38
CA GLY A 40 14.51 4.74 7.06
C GLY A 40 14.39 3.27 7.46
N LYS A 41 13.18 2.77 7.75
CA LYS A 41 13.00 1.33 7.98
C LYS A 41 13.28 0.56 6.70
N ASN A 42 13.94 -0.59 6.85
CA ASN A 42 14.46 -1.34 5.72
C ASN A 42 13.44 -2.37 5.20
N PHE A 43 12.73 -3.04 6.11
CA PHE A 43 11.73 -4.05 5.77
C PHE A 43 10.56 -4.00 6.76
N ALA A 44 9.45 -4.64 6.42
CA ALA A 44 8.28 -4.74 7.30
C ALA A 44 7.91 -6.19 7.58
N PHE A 45 7.47 -6.44 8.82
CA PHE A 45 7.06 -7.77 9.26
C PHE A 45 5.86 -7.68 10.17
N THR A 46 4.88 -8.56 9.95
CA THR A 46 3.78 -8.78 10.88
C THR A 46 3.21 -10.19 10.77
N ILE A 47 2.38 -10.55 11.74
CA ILE A 47 1.65 -11.82 11.78
C ILE A 47 0.16 -11.52 11.89
N THR A 48 -0.64 -12.30 11.20
CA THR A 48 -2.09 -12.42 11.32
C THR A 48 -2.38 -13.80 11.89
N ASP A 49 -2.86 -13.85 13.13
CA ASP A 49 -3.31 -15.09 13.77
C ASP A 49 -4.79 -15.30 13.52
N ASP A 50 -5.12 -16.51 13.09
CA ASP A 50 -6.47 -16.97 12.87
C ASP A 50 -7.04 -17.65 14.14
N PRO A 51 -8.30 -17.39 14.52
CA PRO A 51 -8.87 -17.89 15.77
C PRO A 51 -9.22 -19.39 15.77
N ASP A 52 -9.03 -20.14 14.69
CA ASP A 52 -9.25 -21.58 14.72
C ASP A 52 -8.36 -22.28 15.76
N ALA A 53 -8.99 -23.10 16.61
CA ALA A 53 -8.34 -23.77 17.73
C ALA A 53 -7.73 -22.85 18.80
N ASN A 54 -7.92 -21.53 18.71
CA ASN A 54 -7.43 -20.59 19.70
C ASN A 54 -8.17 -20.81 21.01
N THR A 55 -7.44 -21.13 22.07
CA THR A 55 -7.92 -20.94 23.43
C THR A 55 -6.98 -19.98 24.15
N LEU A 56 -7.47 -19.29 25.17
CA LEU A 56 -6.66 -18.39 25.98
C LEU A 56 -5.36 -19.05 26.44
N GLU A 57 -5.42 -20.30 26.89
CA GLU A 57 -4.30 -21.07 27.41
C GLU A 57 -3.24 -21.36 26.34
N LYS A 58 -3.66 -21.55 25.09
CA LYS A 58 -2.76 -21.84 23.97
C LYS A 58 -2.08 -20.58 23.45
N ILE A 59 -2.83 -19.50 23.27
CA ILE A 59 -2.30 -18.30 22.60
C ILE A 59 -1.56 -17.38 23.57
N LYS A 60 -1.93 -17.37 24.85
CA LYS A 60 -1.33 -16.47 25.84
C LYS A 60 0.20 -16.58 25.93
N PRO A 61 0.82 -17.77 25.97
CA PRO A 61 2.29 -17.88 25.96
C PRO A 61 2.94 -17.31 24.70
N VAL A 62 2.26 -17.38 23.55
CA VAL A 62 2.75 -16.84 22.28
C VAL A 62 2.69 -15.31 22.30
N TYR A 63 1.52 -14.74 22.62
CA TYR A 63 1.31 -13.29 22.62
C TYR A 63 2.09 -12.57 23.73
N ASP A 64 2.20 -13.16 24.91
CA ASP A 64 3.04 -12.61 25.98
C ASP A 64 4.50 -12.55 25.52
N TYR A 65 4.97 -13.54 24.76
CA TYR A 65 6.34 -13.54 24.23
C TYR A 65 6.52 -12.52 23.11
N LEU A 66 5.60 -12.47 22.13
CA LEU A 66 5.60 -11.46 21.07
C LEU A 66 5.65 -10.04 21.64
N ASP A 67 4.86 -9.78 22.69
CA ASP A 67 4.86 -8.49 23.39
C ASP A 67 6.20 -8.21 24.06
N ALA A 68 6.78 -9.20 24.75
CA ALA A 68 8.06 -9.08 25.43
C ALA A 68 9.23 -8.76 24.47
N VAL A 69 9.19 -9.28 23.23
CA VAL A 69 10.19 -8.98 22.20
C VAL A 69 9.82 -7.79 21.30
N GLY A 70 8.72 -7.10 21.58
CA GLY A 70 8.31 -5.88 20.86
C GLY A 70 7.66 -6.12 19.50
N LEU A 71 7.25 -7.35 19.16
CA LEU A 71 6.56 -7.66 17.92
C LEU A 71 5.05 -7.48 18.05
N LYS A 72 4.53 -6.40 17.48
CA LYS A 72 3.07 -6.13 17.44
C LYS A 72 2.45 -6.77 16.20
N THR A 73 1.41 -7.55 16.42
CA THR A 73 0.76 -8.38 15.40
C THR A 73 -0.75 -8.17 15.39
N THR A 74 -1.45 -8.93 14.56
CA THR A 74 -2.90 -8.92 14.42
C THR A 74 -3.47 -10.27 14.85
N VAL A 75 -4.50 -10.26 15.68
CA VAL A 75 -5.25 -11.45 16.09
C VAL A 75 -6.68 -11.31 15.62
N ALA A 76 -7.16 -12.25 14.82
CA ALA A 76 -8.57 -12.32 14.48
C ALA A 76 -9.34 -13.08 15.57
N VAL A 77 -10.60 -12.70 15.80
CA VAL A 77 -11.44 -13.29 16.86
C VAL A 77 -12.79 -13.75 16.31
N TRP A 78 -13.36 -14.74 17.01
CA TRP A 78 -14.78 -15.06 16.96
C TRP A 78 -15.53 -14.21 17.98
N VAL A 79 -16.63 -13.60 17.56
CA VAL A 79 -17.48 -12.80 18.46
C VAL A 79 -18.39 -13.70 19.28
N PHE A 80 -19.01 -14.69 18.62
CA PHE A 80 -19.99 -15.61 19.16
C PHE A 80 -19.57 -17.07 18.93
N LYS A 81 -20.11 -17.95 19.77
CA LYS A 81 -20.15 -19.39 19.49
C LYS A 81 -20.96 -19.65 18.22
N ALA A 82 -20.51 -20.61 17.40
CA ALA A 82 -21.26 -20.98 16.22
C ALA A 82 -22.55 -21.70 16.61
N THR A 83 -23.66 -21.25 16.02
CA THR A 83 -24.99 -21.87 16.18
C THR A 83 -25.38 -22.71 14.97
N ARG A 84 -24.60 -22.60 13.88
CA ARG A 84 -24.79 -23.33 12.63
C ARG A 84 -23.49 -23.96 12.17
N THR A 85 -23.57 -25.05 11.41
CA THR A 85 -22.42 -25.63 10.72
C THR A 85 -21.83 -24.63 9.71
N ASN A 86 -20.59 -24.83 9.31
CA ASN A 86 -20.06 -24.19 8.12
C ASN A 86 -20.36 -25.04 6.88
N GLY A 87 -20.45 -24.41 5.71
CA GLY A 87 -20.69 -25.11 4.45
C GLY A 87 -22.08 -25.72 4.35
N ILE A 88 -22.19 -26.86 3.65
CA ILE A 88 -23.46 -27.57 3.40
C ILE A 88 -23.35 -29.03 3.87
N PRO A 89 -24.41 -29.58 4.50
CA PRO A 89 -25.68 -28.93 4.80
C PRO A 89 -25.57 -27.93 5.95
N ASP A 90 -26.29 -26.82 5.82
CA ASP A 90 -26.38 -25.80 6.86
C ASP A 90 -27.41 -26.22 7.92
N LYS A 91 -26.92 -26.56 9.12
CA LYS A 91 -27.70 -27.15 10.21
C LYS A 91 -27.30 -26.52 11.54
N LEU A 92 -28.18 -26.60 12.54
CA LEU A 92 -27.83 -26.20 13.89
C LEU A 92 -26.65 -27.03 14.42
N THR A 93 -25.75 -26.36 15.14
CA THR A 93 -24.60 -26.99 15.80
C THR A 93 -24.32 -26.30 17.13
N ASP A 94 -23.53 -26.98 17.97
CA ASP A 94 -22.95 -26.40 19.18
C ASP A 94 -21.40 -26.47 19.15
N TYR A 95 -20.83 -26.71 17.97
CA TYR A 95 -19.39 -26.77 17.76
C TYR A 95 -18.75 -25.39 17.82
N SER A 96 -17.67 -25.24 18.57
CA SER A 96 -16.79 -24.08 18.53
C SER A 96 -15.35 -24.53 18.33
N PRO A 97 -14.66 -24.10 17.26
CA PRO A 97 -13.28 -24.53 17.05
C PRO A 97 -12.33 -23.92 18.07
N GLY A 98 -12.70 -22.83 18.76
CA GLY A 98 -11.90 -22.17 19.78
C GLY A 98 -12.74 -21.33 20.74
N ASP A 99 -12.06 -20.57 21.61
CA ASP A 99 -12.67 -19.54 22.44
C ASP A 99 -13.26 -18.42 21.58
N THR A 100 -14.30 -17.80 22.11
CA THR A 100 -14.97 -16.64 21.50
C THR A 100 -14.95 -15.49 22.50
N CYS A 101 -15.31 -14.30 22.03
CA CYS A 101 -15.43 -13.12 22.89
C CYS A 101 -16.58 -13.23 23.91
N GLU A 102 -17.40 -14.29 23.89
CA GLU A 102 -18.37 -14.57 24.94
C GLU A 102 -17.71 -15.13 26.21
N ARG A 103 -16.51 -15.71 26.11
CA ARG A 103 -15.71 -16.10 27.27
C ARG A 103 -15.03 -14.86 27.83
N GLU A 104 -15.51 -14.37 28.98
CA GLU A 104 -15.04 -13.13 29.60
C GLU A 104 -13.50 -13.07 29.76
N ALA A 105 -12.87 -14.16 30.23
CA ALA A 105 -11.42 -14.21 30.39
C ALA A 105 -10.65 -14.04 29.06
N TYR A 106 -11.19 -14.60 27.97
CA TYR A 106 -10.60 -14.46 26.63
C TYR A 106 -10.76 -13.02 26.11
N LEU A 107 -11.97 -12.46 26.22
CA LEU A 107 -12.25 -11.08 25.84
C LEU A 107 -11.35 -10.08 26.60
N ASN A 108 -11.24 -10.23 27.92
CA ASN A 108 -10.38 -9.38 28.75
C ASN A 108 -8.92 -9.46 28.31
N TYR A 109 -8.45 -10.64 27.88
CA TYR A 109 -7.11 -10.79 27.33
C TYR A 109 -6.96 -10.11 25.96
N MET A 110 -7.93 -10.24 25.05
CA MET A 110 -7.92 -9.54 23.76
C MET A 110 -7.89 -8.01 23.94
N GLN A 111 -8.69 -7.47 24.84
CA GLN A 111 -8.67 -6.03 25.18
C GLN A 111 -7.34 -5.59 25.78
N LYS A 112 -6.68 -6.47 26.57
CA LYS A 112 -5.32 -6.21 27.07
C LYS A 112 -4.31 -6.16 25.94
N LEU A 113 -4.40 -7.06 24.96
CA LEU A 113 -3.54 -7.03 23.77
C LEU A 113 -3.76 -5.76 22.96
N GLU A 114 -5.01 -5.34 22.75
CA GLU A 114 -5.31 -4.07 22.07
C GLU A 114 -4.65 -2.88 22.77
N LYS A 115 -4.78 -2.77 24.10
CA LYS A 115 -4.13 -1.71 24.89
C LYS A 115 -2.59 -1.74 24.78
N LYS A 116 -2.01 -2.90 24.50
CA LYS A 116 -0.58 -3.09 24.26
C LYS A 116 -0.16 -2.79 22.81
N GLY A 117 -1.09 -2.40 21.94
CA GLY A 117 -0.82 -2.03 20.55
C GLY A 117 -0.92 -3.19 19.55
N PHE A 118 -1.46 -4.34 19.94
CA PHE A 118 -1.87 -5.38 18.98
C PHE A 118 -3.17 -4.96 18.28
N GLU A 119 -3.37 -5.45 17.06
CA GLU A 119 -4.64 -5.26 16.35
C GLU A 119 -5.58 -6.44 16.60
N ILE A 120 -6.84 -6.12 16.88
CA ILE A 120 -7.92 -7.12 16.89
C ILE A 120 -8.65 -7.03 15.54
N ALA A 121 -8.68 -8.15 14.81
CA ALA A 121 -9.35 -8.32 13.54
C ALA A 121 -10.60 -9.20 13.70
N SER A 122 -11.45 -9.24 12.67
CA SER A 122 -12.60 -10.15 12.66
C SER A 122 -12.36 -11.33 11.73
N HIS A 123 -12.69 -12.54 12.21
CA HIS A 123 -12.79 -13.73 11.35
C HIS A 123 -14.25 -14.03 10.95
N GLY A 124 -15.19 -13.15 11.29
CA GLY A 124 -16.63 -13.40 11.23
C GLY A 124 -17.28 -13.29 12.62
N PRO A 125 -18.62 -13.33 12.70
CA PRO A 125 -19.30 -13.45 13.97
C PRO A 125 -18.97 -14.78 14.65
N SER A 126 -18.97 -15.89 13.92
CA SER A 126 -18.69 -17.23 14.42
C SER A 126 -18.01 -18.12 13.37
N ALA A 127 -17.54 -19.29 13.80
CA ALA A 127 -16.94 -20.29 12.91
C ALA A 127 -17.94 -21.05 12.03
N GLY A 128 -19.24 -20.76 12.18
CA GLY A 128 -20.33 -21.35 11.41
C GLY A 128 -20.88 -20.40 10.36
N ASN A 129 -21.83 -20.87 9.56
CA ASN A 129 -22.56 -20.00 8.64
C ASN A 129 -23.35 -18.95 9.44
N ASP A 130 -23.12 -17.68 9.14
CA ASP A 130 -23.79 -16.56 9.80
C ASP A 130 -24.71 -15.81 8.83
N GLN A 131 -26.01 -15.85 9.12
CA GLN A 131 -26.99 -15.05 8.40
C GLN A 131 -26.78 -13.55 8.68
N ARG A 132 -27.30 -12.70 7.78
CA ARG A 132 -27.13 -11.24 7.81
C ARG A 132 -27.33 -10.62 9.19
N ASP A 133 -28.42 -10.95 9.87
CA ASP A 133 -28.73 -10.37 11.18
C ASP A 133 -27.70 -10.75 12.25
N THR A 134 -27.16 -11.97 12.20
CA THR A 134 -26.05 -12.39 13.06
C THR A 134 -24.78 -11.64 12.72
N THR A 135 -24.52 -11.42 11.43
CA THR A 135 -23.38 -10.62 10.97
C THR A 135 -23.43 -9.18 11.45
N ILE A 136 -24.58 -8.51 11.32
CA ILE A 136 -24.80 -7.15 11.82
C ILE A 136 -24.57 -7.10 13.34
N ARG A 137 -25.20 -8.01 14.09
CA ARG A 137 -25.02 -8.11 15.55
C ARG A 137 -23.57 -8.37 15.93
N GLY A 138 -22.85 -9.19 15.16
CA GLY A 138 -21.45 -9.50 15.37
C GLY A 138 -20.56 -8.26 15.27
N TYR A 139 -20.77 -7.43 14.24
CA TYR A 139 -20.03 -6.17 14.07
C TYR A 139 -20.35 -5.16 15.18
N GLU A 140 -21.62 -5.01 15.57
CA GLU A 140 -21.97 -4.13 16.69
C GLU A 140 -21.38 -4.61 18.01
N LYS A 141 -21.43 -5.92 18.27
CA LYS A 141 -20.85 -6.50 19.48
C LYS A 141 -19.33 -6.35 19.49
N PHE A 142 -18.66 -6.54 18.35
CA PHE A 142 -17.24 -6.27 18.20
C PHE A 142 -16.91 -4.81 18.56
N LYS A 143 -17.66 -3.84 18.01
CA LYS A 143 -17.48 -2.42 18.35
C LYS A 143 -17.72 -2.14 19.84
N ASN A 144 -18.72 -2.78 20.45
CA ASN A 144 -18.96 -2.63 21.88
C ASN A 144 -17.80 -3.18 22.72
N TYR A 145 -17.12 -4.23 22.25
CA TYR A 145 -15.97 -4.82 22.94
C TYR A 145 -14.67 -4.03 22.77
N PHE A 146 -14.42 -3.47 21.59
CA PHE A 146 -13.12 -2.88 21.22
C PHE A 146 -13.19 -1.37 20.90
N GLY A 147 -14.36 -0.76 21.06
CA GLY A 147 -14.60 0.68 20.82
C GLY A 147 -14.65 1.09 19.34
N LYS A 148 -14.36 0.19 18.40
CA LYS A 148 -14.30 0.44 16.96
C LYS A 148 -14.65 -0.82 16.16
N TYR A 149 -15.06 -0.65 14.91
CA TYR A 149 -15.22 -1.77 13.98
C TYR A 149 -13.87 -2.33 13.50
N PRO A 150 -13.79 -3.60 13.10
CA PRO A 150 -12.55 -4.23 12.67
C PRO A 150 -12.12 -3.68 11.30
N LYS A 151 -10.88 -3.19 11.18
CA LYS A 151 -10.32 -2.80 9.89
C LYS A 151 -10.01 -3.99 8.98
N ILE A 152 -9.54 -5.09 9.59
CA ILE A 152 -9.18 -6.33 8.91
C ILE A 152 -10.32 -7.34 9.06
N TYR A 153 -10.74 -7.93 7.94
CA TYR A 153 -11.64 -9.07 7.90
C TYR A 153 -10.99 -10.27 7.19
N ILE A 154 -11.23 -11.46 7.71
CA ILE A 154 -10.69 -12.71 7.18
C ILE A 154 -11.86 -13.65 6.91
N ASN A 155 -12.06 -14.04 5.65
CA ASN A 155 -13.05 -15.06 5.28
C ASN A 155 -12.67 -16.41 5.94
N HIS A 156 -13.65 -17.10 6.52
CA HIS A 156 -13.48 -18.42 7.13
C HIS A 156 -13.84 -19.55 6.17
N ARG A 157 -12.99 -20.56 6.09
CA ARG A 157 -13.02 -21.72 5.18
C ARG A 157 -14.29 -21.89 4.32
N GLU A 158 -15.38 -22.38 4.89
CA GLU A 158 -16.58 -22.84 4.19
C GLU A 158 -17.85 -22.06 4.54
N ASN A 159 -17.71 -20.97 5.28
CA ASN A 159 -18.83 -20.11 5.66
C ASN A 159 -19.55 -19.55 4.42
N LEU A 160 -20.87 -19.73 4.35
CA LEU A 160 -21.68 -19.38 3.19
C LEU A 160 -21.78 -17.86 2.97
N GLU A 161 -21.57 -17.07 4.01
CA GLU A 161 -21.50 -15.61 3.94
C GLU A 161 -20.15 -15.07 3.43
N ASN A 162 -19.15 -15.92 3.17
CA ASN A 162 -17.88 -15.43 2.61
C ASN A 162 -18.09 -14.62 1.32
N LEU A 163 -17.37 -13.50 1.22
CA LEU A 163 -17.46 -12.59 0.08
C LEU A 163 -16.53 -13.03 -1.05
N TYR A 164 -17.10 -13.16 -2.25
CA TYR A 164 -16.36 -13.47 -3.48
C TYR A 164 -15.45 -14.71 -3.33
N TRP A 165 -15.98 -15.75 -2.69
CA TRP A 165 -15.22 -16.94 -2.32
C TRP A 165 -15.49 -18.14 -3.24
N GLY A 166 -14.81 -19.26 -2.97
CA GLY A 166 -14.85 -20.44 -3.83
C GLY A 166 -14.30 -20.14 -5.21
N ALA A 167 -15.05 -20.46 -6.27
CA ALA A 167 -14.63 -20.10 -7.62
C ALA A 167 -14.50 -18.58 -7.83
N LYS A 168 -15.26 -17.76 -7.10
CA LYS A 168 -15.34 -16.30 -7.29
C LYS A 168 -14.06 -15.54 -6.86
N VAL A 169 -13.09 -16.24 -6.26
CA VAL A 169 -11.79 -15.64 -5.89
C VAL A 169 -11.05 -15.14 -7.14
N VAL A 170 -11.20 -15.81 -8.28
CA VAL A 170 -10.66 -15.39 -9.57
C VAL A 170 -11.74 -14.72 -10.43
N PRO A 171 -11.41 -13.61 -11.12
CA PRO A 171 -12.37 -12.92 -11.99
C PRO A 171 -12.64 -13.67 -13.31
N ASP A 172 -11.67 -14.45 -13.80
CA ASP A 172 -11.76 -15.12 -15.11
C ASP A 172 -12.74 -16.31 -15.10
N LYS A 173 -13.75 -16.26 -15.96
CA LYS A 173 -14.83 -17.27 -16.00
C LYS A 173 -14.35 -18.67 -16.38
N PHE A 174 -13.32 -18.79 -17.21
CA PHE A 174 -12.76 -20.09 -17.58
C PHE A 174 -12.02 -20.71 -16.38
N LEU A 175 -11.22 -19.92 -15.65
CA LEU A 175 -10.59 -20.35 -14.41
C LEU A 175 -11.64 -20.68 -13.33
N GLN A 176 -12.74 -19.92 -13.23
CA GLN A 176 -13.84 -20.26 -12.33
C GLN A 176 -14.42 -21.65 -12.64
N LEU A 177 -14.66 -21.95 -13.92
CA LEU A 177 -15.15 -23.25 -14.36
C LEU A 177 -14.15 -24.36 -13.99
N MET A 178 -12.87 -24.15 -14.27
CA MET A 178 -11.80 -25.09 -13.91
C MET A 178 -11.74 -25.35 -12.40
N LEU A 179 -11.80 -24.31 -11.57
CA LEU A 179 -11.82 -24.45 -10.11
C LEU A 179 -13.03 -25.24 -9.64
N LYS A 180 -14.22 -24.98 -10.20
CA LYS A 180 -15.42 -25.76 -9.89
C LYS A 180 -15.25 -27.22 -10.27
N LEU A 181 -14.64 -27.55 -11.41
CA LEU A 181 -14.44 -28.93 -11.82
C LEU A 181 -13.47 -29.68 -10.91
N LEU A 182 -12.39 -29.02 -10.48
CA LEU A 182 -11.31 -29.65 -9.72
C LEU A 182 -11.52 -29.65 -8.20
N LEU A 183 -12.24 -28.69 -7.65
CA LEU A 183 -12.35 -28.46 -6.20
C LEU A 183 -13.81 -28.41 -5.76
N SER A 184 -14.24 -29.38 -4.95
CA SER A 184 -15.60 -29.45 -4.41
C SER A 184 -16.01 -28.17 -3.66
N LYS A 185 -15.09 -27.62 -2.85
CA LYS A 185 -15.32 -26.39 -2.08
C LYS A 185 -15.56 -25.17 -2.96
N ALA A 186 -14.98 -25.13 -4.16
CA ALA A 186 -15.20 -24.02 -5.09
C ALA A 186 -16.65 -23.96 -5.63
N LYS A 187 -17.43 -25.04 -5.45
CA LYS A 187 -18.85 -25.14 -5.85
C LYS A 187 -19.83 -24.68 -4.78
N LEU A 188 -19.38 -24.46 -3.53
CA LEU A 188 -20.28 -24.06 -2.45
C LEU A 188 -20.91 -22.68 -2.76
N PRO A 189 -22.17 -22.43 -2.33
CA PRO A 189 -22.92 -21.23 -2.70
C PRO A 189 -22.57 -20.05 -1.79
N TYR A 190 -21.30 -19.65 -1.80
CA TYR A 190 -20.86 -18.42 -1.14
C TYR A 190 -21.63 -17.22 -1.70
N SER A 191 -22.27 -16.45 -0.83
CA SER A 191 -23.28 -15.47 -1.24
C SER A 191 -23.27 -14.18 -0.42
N GLY A 192 -22.18 -13.88 0.31
CA GLY A 192 -22.02 -12.65 1.08
C GLY A 192 -22.22 -11.37 0.26
N GLU A 193 -21.92 -11.42 -1.04
CA GLU A 193 -22.07 -10.32 -1.98
C GLU A 193 -23.43 -10.26 -2.69
N ILE A 194 -24.36 -11.20 -2.45
CA ILE A 194 -25.60 -11.33 -3.22
C ILE A 194 -26.78 -10.74 -2.43
N PRO A 195 -27.36 -9.58 -2.80
CA PRO A 195 -28.37 -8.89 -1.99
C PRO A 195 -29.63 -9.71 -1.64
N SER A 196 -29.99 -10.66 -2.49
CA SER A 196 -31.16 -11.52 -2.27
C SER A 196 -30.88 -12.76 -1.41
N SER A 197 -29.65 -12.93 -0.92
CA SER A 197 -29.27 -14.06 -0.07
C SER A 197 -29.50 -13.74 1.41
N ASP A 198 -29.91 -14.73 2.19
CA ASP A 198 -29.97 -14.65 3.67
C ASP A 198 -28.59 -14.40 4.30
N TYR A 199 -27.52 -14.68 3.55
CA TYR A 199 -26.13 -14.45 3.96
C TYR A 199 -25.57 -13.12 3.46
N TYR A 200 -26.39 -12.23 2.86
CA TYR A 200 -25.90 -10.97 2.31
C TYR A 200 -25.38 -10.03 3.40
N TRP A 201 -24.15 -9.55 3.25
CA TRP A 201 -23.57 -8.53 4.14
C TRP A 201 -22.48 -7.67 3.48
N GLY A 202 -22.39 -7.69 2.15
CA GLY A 202 -21.40 -6.93 1.40
C GLY A 202 -21.48 -5.41 1.59
N ASP A 203 -22.65 -4.87 1.91
CA ASP A 203 -22.81 -3.47 2.32
C ASP A 203 -22.16 -3.18 3.68
N ILE A 204 -22.35 -4.09 4.64
CA ILE A 204 -21.81 -3.96 6.01
C ILE A 204 -20.28 -3.98 5.98
N ILE A 205 -19.65 -4.94 5.28
CA ILE A 205 -18.18 -4.99 5.21
C ILE A 205 -17.62 -3.74 4.52
N LYS A 206 -18.30 -3.24 3.49
CA LYS A 206 -17.86 -2.08 2.70
C LYS A 206 -17.82 -0.83 3.55
N GLU A 207 -18.78 -0.70 4.47
CA GLU A 207 -18.85 0.43 5.39
C GLU A 207 -17.89 0.27 6.57
N LYS A 208 -17.82 -0.93 7.17
CA LYS A 208 -17.24 -1.14 8.51
C LYS A 208 -15.83 -1.73 8.52
N SER A 209 -15.35 -2.24 7.38
CA SER A 209 -14.01 -2.81 7.24
C SER A 209 -13.28 -2.27 6.02
N GLN A 210 -11.96 -2.33 6.05
CA GLN A 210 -11.11 -1.72 5.03
C GLN A 210 -10.37 -2.76 4.20
N TYR A 211 -9.90 -3.83 4.83
CA TYR A 211 -9.04 -4.82 4.20
C TYR A 211 -9.58 -6.24 4.38
N VAL A 212 -9.55 -7.01 3.29
CA VAL A 212 -9.94 -8.42 3.29
C VAL A 212 -8.79 -9.28 2.80
N ARG A 213 -8.50 -10.37 3.52
CA ARG A 213 -7.47 -11.33 3.16
C ARG A 213 -7.92 -12.20 1.98
N LEU A 214 -7.03 -12.47 1.01
CA LEU A 214 -7.34 -13.39 -0.10
C LEU A 214 -6.22 -14.38 -0.42
N PHE A 215 -5.16 -13.96 -1.13
CA PHE A 215 -4.19 -14.89 -1.71
C PHE A 215 -3.00 -15.16 -0.78
N GLY A 216 -2.70 -16.45 -0.59
CA GLY A 216 -1.51 -16.93 0.12
C GLY A 216 -0.35 -17.26 -0.82
N THR A 217 0.88 -17.15 -0.31
CA THR A 217 2.10 -17.61 -0.96
C THR A 217 3.02 -18.30 0.04
N GLN A 218 3.88 -19.21 -0.41
CA GLN A 218 4.93 -19.80 0.44
C GLN A 218 6.19 -18.92 0.50
N ASN A 219 6.24 -17.83 -0.28
CA ASN A 219 7.36 -16.89 -0.26
C ASN A 219 7.28 -16.00 0.98
N ILE A 220 8.40 -15.81 1.69
CA ILE A 220 8.49 -14.89 2.84
C ILE A 220 8.16 -13.45 2.46
N ASN A 221 8.53 -13.00 1.26
CA ASN A 221 8.26 -11.63 0.82
C ASN A 221 6.88 -11.55 0.15
N THR A 222 5.86 -11.28 0.96
CA THR A 222 4.47 -11.16 0.51
C THR A 222 4.29 -10.04 -0.53
N LEU A 223 4.98 -8.91 -0.35
CA LEU A 223 4.87 -7.77 -1.27
C LEU A 223 5.54 -8.04 -2.62
N ALA A 224 6.60 -8.84 -2.67
CA ALA A 224 7.15 -9.30 -3.94
C ALA A 224 6.17 -10.23 -4.69
N PHE A 225 5.41 -11.06 -3.97
CA PHE A 225 4.38 -11.91 -4.57
C PHE A 225 3.17 -11.10 -5.08
N ASN A 226 2.74 -10.09 -4.33
CA ASN A 226 1.66 -9.20 -4.74
C ASN A 226 2.04 -7.73 -4.57
N PRO A 227 2.80 -7.14 -5.52
CA PRO A 227 3.24 -5.74 -5.44
C PRO A 227 2.09 -4.74 -5.47
N SER A 228 0.91 -5.19 -5.93
CA SER A 228 -0.28 -4.36 -6.01
C SER A 228 -1.00 -4.23 -4.67
N MET A 229 -0.70 -5.04 -3.65
CA MET A 229 -1.44 -4.99 -2.38
C MET A 229 -1.10 -3.72 -1.56
N PRO A 230 -2.08 -3.16 -0.80
CA PRO A 230 -3.50 -3.48 -0.86
C PRO A 230 -4.14 -3.00 -2.18
N TYR A 231 -4.95 -3.82 -2.84
CA TYR A 231 -5.54 -3.50 -4.15
C TYR A 231 -7.07 -3.53 -4.13
N HIS A 232 -7.70 -2.71 -4.96
CA HIS A 232 -9.14 -2.74 -5.18
C HIS A 232 -9.45 -3.49 -6.48
N ASP A 233 -10.38 -4.45 -6.42
CA ASP A 233 -10.89 -5.15 -7.60
C ASP A 233 -12.27 -4.59 -7.94
N LYS A 234 -12.38 -3.89 -9.08
CA LYS A 234 -13.63 -3.25 -9.51
C LYS A 234 -14.77 -4.25 -9.73
N ALA A 235 -14.45 -5.52 -10.04
CA ALA A 235 -15.45 -6.57 -10.18
C ALA A 235 -15.98 -7.07 -8.83
N LYS A 236 -15.34 -6.68 -7.72
CA LYS A 236 -15.69 -7.05 -6.34
C LYS A 236 -15.99 -5.81 -5.48
N PRO A 237 -17.02 -5.01 -5.84
CA PRO A 237 -17.21 -3.64 -5.32
C PRO A 237 -17.55 -3.51 -3.82
N PHE A 238 -17.83 -4.63 -3.14
CA PHE A 238 -18.07 -4.64 -1.69
C PHE A 238 -16.78 -4.73 -0.88
N VAL A 239 -15.66 -5.15 -1.47
CA VAL A 239 -14.37 -5.16 -0.78
C VAL A 239 -13.58 -3.92 -1.16
N ASN A 240 -13.31 -3.08 -0.16
CA ASN A 240 -12.54 -1.85 -0.33
C ASN A 240 -11.12 -2.19 -0.83
N TYR A 241 -10.41 -3.05 -0.10
CA TYR A 241 -9.08 -3.50 -0.49
C TYR A 241 -8.81 -4.96 -0.12
N TRP A 242 -8.15 -5.66 -1.02
CA TRP A 242 -7.63 -7.01 -0.81
C TRP A 242 -6.15 -6.98 -0.46
N PHE A 243 -5.72 -7.91 0.40
CA PHE A 243 -4.30 -8.15 0.68
C PHE A 243 -3.94 -9.63 0.65
N SER A 244 -2.65 -9.87 0.40
CA SER A 244 -2.04 -11.21 0.36
C SER A 244 -1.27 -11.49 1.65
N PHE A 245 -0.91 -12.75 1.85
CA PHE A 245 -0.15 -13.20 3.01
C PHE A 245 0.88 -14.27 2.64
N SER A 246 1.90 -14.41 3.47
CA SER A 246 2.81 -15.55 3.46
C SER A 246 2.26 -16.64 4.38
N ASP A 247 2.11 -17.84 3.85
CA ASP A 247 1.44 -18.95 4.52
C ASP A 247 2.36 -19.62 5.54
N GLY A 248 2.08 -19.37 6.82
CA GLY A 248 2.77 -19.97 7.96
C GLY A 248 1.88 -21.00 8.66
N ASN A 249 1.00 -21.71 7.95
CA ASN A 249 0.03 -22.61 8.56
C ASN A 249 0.67 -23.68 9.47
N GLY A 250 0.29 -23.66 10.74
CA GLY A 250 0.80 -24.58 11.76
C GLY A 250 2.26 -24.33 12.14
N VAL A 251 2.73 -25.03 13.19
CA VAL A 251 4.08 -24.84 13.73
C VAL A 251 5.20 -25.09 12.72
N ASN A 252 5.03 -26.09 11.84
CA ASN A 252 6.03 -26.43 10.83
C ASN A 252 6.08 -25.36 9.72
N GLY A 253 4.93 -24.97 9.17
CA GLY A 253 4.87 -23.89 8.18
C GLY A 253 5.44 -22.60 8.72
N PHE A 254 5.05 -22.21 9.94
CA PHE A 254 5.56 -21.02 10.61
C PHE A 254 7.08 -21.04 10.81
N THR A 255 7.63 -22.10 11.40
CA THR A 255 9.07 -22.18 11.69
C THR A 255 9.93 -22.37 10.44
N SER A 256 9.40 -23.04 9.40
CA SER A 256 10.05 -23.11 8.09
C SER A 256 10.02 -21.77 7.38
N LEU A 257 8.92 -21.01 7.46
CA LEU A 257 8.82 -19.69 6.86
C LEU A 257 9.75 -18.69 7.55
N LEU A 258 9.84 -18.72 8.89
CA LEU A 258 10.60 -17.78 9.71
C LEU A 258 12.01 -18.25 10.10
N ASN A 259 12.63 -19.04 9.23
CA ASN A 259 14.03 -19.42 9.40
C ASN A 259 14.98 -18.25 9.05
N LYS A 260 16.25 -18.37 9.47
CA LYS A 260 17.27 -17.32 9.27
C LYS A 260 17.48 -16.94 7.80
N GLU A 261 17.54 -17.90 6.90
CA GLU A 261 17.75 -17.66 5.47
C GLU A 261 16.61 -16.84 4.86
N ASN A 262 15.37 -17.18 5.20
CA ASN A 262 14.19 -16.45 4.74
C ASN A 262 14.14 -15.02 5.30
N ILE A 263 14.48 -14.84 6.58
CA ILE A 263 14.53 -13.49 7.17
C ILE A 263 15.65 -12.67 6.54
N ASP A 264 16.84 -13.23 6.34
CA ASP A 264 17.95 -12.54 5.65
C ASP A 264 17.57 -12.15 4.22
N LYS A 265 16.86 -13.04 3.53
CA LYS A 265 16.32 -12.75 2.20
C LYS A 265 15.30 -11.61 2.24
N LEU A 266 14.40 -11.59 3.22
CA LEU A 266 13.41 -10.52 3.39
C LEU A 266 14.08 -9.17 3.63
N VAL A 267 15.06 -9.12 4.55
CA VAL A 267 15.84 -7.92 4.89
C VAL A 267 16.61 -7.43 3.66
N LYS A 268 17.36 -8.31 3.00
CA LYS A 268 18.14 -7.95 1.79
C LYS A 268 17.25 -7.42 0.66
N GLN A 269 16.02 -7.91 0.55
CA GLN A 269 15.06 -7.49 -0.47
C GLN A 269 14.30 -6.22 -0.09
N ARG A 270 14.54 -5.64 1.08
CA ARG A 270 13.74 -4.53 1.63
C ARG A 270 12.24 -4.87 1.60
N GLY A 271 11.90 -6.11 1.93
CA GLY A 271 10.58 -6.70 1.66
C GLY A 271 9.52 -6.46 2.74
N THR A 272 8.28 -6.83 2.45
CA THR A 272 7.19 -6.84 3.44
C THR A 272 6.66 -8.25 3.56
N THR A 273 6.52 -8.73 4.79
CA THR A 273 5.82 -9.98 5.08
C THR A 273 4.62 -9.78 5.97
N ILE A 274 3.51 -10.40 5.59
CA ILE A 274 2.32 -10.57 6.42
C ILE A 274 2.14 -12.09 6.56
N VAL A 275 2.63 -12.66 7.65
CA VAL A 275 2.48 -14.09 7.92
C VAL A 275 1.04 -14.37 8.33
N TYR A 276 0.42 -15.42 7.80
CA TYR A 276 -0.86 -15.91 8.30
C TYR A 276 -0.67 -17.29 8.94
N THR A 277 -1.16 -17.48 10.15
CA THR A 277 -0.98 -18.73 10.91
C THR A 277 -2.14 -18.97 11.86
N HIS A 278 -2.10 -20.10 12.57
CA HIS A 278 -3.10 -20.52 13.55
C HIS A 278 -2.36 -20.89 14.84
N PHE A 279 -2.15 -19.93 15.76
CA PHE A 279 -1.44 -20.19 17.01
C PHE A 279 -2.17 -21.17 17.93
N GLY A 280 -3.47 -21.34 17.73
CA GLY A 280 -4.28 -22.36 18.39
C GLY A 280 -4.00 -23.80 17.95
N TYR A 281 -3.30 -23.98 16.83
CA TYR A 281 -2.96 -25.32 16.34
C TYR A 281 -1.92 -26.00 17.24
N PRO A 282 -1.90 -27.35 17.29
CA PRO A 282 -0.93 -28.07 18.09
C PRO A 282 0.53 -27.69 17.75
N GLY A 283 1.34 -27.53 18.78
CA GLY A 283 2.79 -27.37 18.65
C GLY A 283 3.31 -25.95 18.88
N PHE A 284 2.47 -24.91 18.84
CA PHE A 284 2.90 -23.55 19.19
C PHE A 284 3.18 -23.37 20.68
N SER A 285 2.30 -23.91 21.52
CA SER A 285 2.47 -23.95 22.96
C SER A 285 1.98 -25.27 23.52
N LYS A 286 2.48 -25.65 24.70
CA LYS A 286 2.04 -26.82 25.45
C LYS A 286 2.12 -26.52 26.94
N SER A 287 1.04 -26.82 27.67
CA SER A 287 0.98 -26.66 29.13
C SER A 287 1.41 -25.26 29.61
N GLY A 288 0.94 -24.21 28.92
CA GLY A 288 1.25 -22.82 29.25
C GLY A 288 2.66 -22.36 28.88
N LYS A 289 3.46 -23.17 28.16
CA LYS A 289 4.80 -22.82 27.70
C LYS A 289 4.87 -22.71 26.19
N LEU A 290 5.55 -21.68 25.70
CA LEU A 290 5.87 -21.50 24.29
C LEU A 290 6.85 -22.58 23.81
N ASN A 291 6.67 -23.06 22.58
CA ASN A 291 7.59 -24.01 21.96
C ASN A 291 8.93 -23.34 21.61
N ASP A 292 10.05 -23.97 21.96
CA ASP A 292 11.40 -23.42 21.73
C ASP A 292 11.73 -23.15 20.26
N LYS A 293 11.21 -23.96 19.32
CA LYS A 293 11.40 -23.71 17.88
C LYS A 293 10.65 -22.48 17.41
N VAL A 294 9.44 -22.27 17.94
CA VAL A 294 8.65 -21.06 17.68
C VAL A 294 9.34 -19.85 18.28
N LYS A 295 9.78 -19.95 19.55
CA LYS A 295 10.56 -18.92 20.24
C LYS A 295 11.79 -18.52 19.42
N LYS A 296 12.59 -19.50 18.97
CA LYS A 296 13.76 -19.25 18.12
C LYS A 296 13.42 -18.52 16.81
N SER A 297 12.30 -18.88 16.18
CA SER A 297 11.86 -18.22 14.95
C SER A 297 11.46 -16.77 15.20
N ILE A 298 10.75 -16.50 16.31
CA ILE A 298 10.42 -15.14 16.76
C ILE A 298 11.70 -14.35 17.08
N ASP A 299 12.67 -14.97 17.74
CA ASP A 299 13.95 -14.35 18.11
C ASP A 299 14.75 -13.92 16.88
N ILE A 300 14.75 -14.74 15.82
CA ILE A 300 15.41 -14.40 14.54
C ILE A 300 14.81 -13.11 13.96
N VAL A 301 13.49 -12.96 14.00
CA VAL A 301 12.80 -11.77 13.51
C VAL A 301 13.05 -10.57 14.41
N ALA A 302 12.88 -10.72 15.72
CA ALA A 302 13.04 -9.65 16.69
C ALA A 302 14.49 -9.11 16.77
N ALA A 303 15.48 -9.92 16.41
CA ALA A 303 16.88 -9.50 16.34
C ALA A 303 17.17 -8.49 15.21
N GLN A 304 16.27 -8.31 14.23
CA GLN A 304 16.48 -7.36 13.13
C GLN A 304 16.15 -5.92 13.57
N LYS A 305 17.16 -5.05 13.63
CA LYS A 305 17.06 -3.69 14.21
C LYS A 305 16.33 -2.68 13.33
N ASP A 306 16.39 -2.89 12.03
CA ASP A 306 15.86 -2.07 10.95
C ASP A 306 14.44 -2.49 10.50
N GLY A 307 13.87 -3.49 11.16
CA GLY A 307 12.51 -3.96 10.91
C GLY A 307 11.44 -2.98 11.40
N TRP A 308 10.35 -2.91 10.62
CA TRP A 308 9.12 -2.26 11.01
C TRP A 308 8.09 -3.31 11.46
N PHE A 309 7.90 -3.43 12.77
CA PHE A 309 7.06 -4.44 13.43
C PHE A 309 5.78 -3.81 13.94
N VAL A 310 4.75 -3.80 13.10
CA VAL A 310 3.45 -3.18 13.39
C VAL A 310 2.30 -4.08 12.94
N PRO A 311 1.06 -3.86 13.43
CA PRO A 311 -0.08 -4.62 12.97
C PRO A 311 -0.38 -4.45 11.47
N VAL A 312 -1.21 -5.35 10.92
CA VAL A 312 -1.44 -5.50 9.49
C VAL A 312 -2.04 -4.24 8.89
N SER A 313 -3.07 -3.65 9.52
CA SER A 313 -3.70 -2.46 8.95
C SER A 313 -2.75 -1.27 8.87
N ILE A 314 -1.77 -1.16 9.76
CA ILE A 314 -0.75 -0.10 9.73
C ILE A 314 0.15 -0.25 8.50
N ILE A 315 0.59 -1.48 8.20
CA ILE A 315 1.36 -1.77 6.97
C ILE A 315 0.52 -1.43 5.74
N LEU A 316 -0.73 -1.90 5.69
CA LEU A 316 -1.60 -1.71 4.53
C LEU A 316 -1.97 -0.23 4.30
N ASP A 317 -2.28 0.51 5.38
CA ASP A 317 -2.55 1.96 5.32
C ASP A 317 -1.33 2.70 4.77
N ARG A 318 -0.12 2.35 5.21
CA ARG A 318 1.13 2.93 4.70
C ARG A 318 1.37 2.61 3.23
N LEU A 319 1.20 1.35 2.81
CA LEU A 319 1.33 0.96 1.42
C LEU A 319 0.35 1.73 0.52
N LEU A 320 -0.90 1.87 0.96
CA LEU A 320 -1.92 2.63 0.23
C LEU A 320 -1.56 4.13 0.12
N MET A 321 -1.06 4.72 1.20
CA MET A 321 -0.59 6.10 1.25
C MET A 321 0.60 6.34 0.31
N MET A 322 1.57 5.43 0.30
CA MET A 322 2.79 5.55 -0.51
C MET A 322 2.52 5.40 -2.01
N LYS A 323 1.43 4.73 -2.43
CA LYS A 323 1.01 4.72 -3.86
C LYS A 323 0.72 6.12 -4.42
N LYS A 324 0.37 7.06 -3.54
CA LYS A 324 0.08 8.48 -3.87
C LYS A 324 1.27 9.41 -3.61
N VAL A 325 2.43 8.88 -3.21
CA VAL A 325 3.69 9.62 -3.24
C VAL A 325 4.40 9.26 -4.55
N LYS A 326 4.81 10.26 -5.33
CA LYS A 326 5.45 10.06 -6.64
C LYS A 326 6.84 10.68 -6.64
N ILE A 327 7.75 10.02 -7.33
CA ILE A 327 9.04 10.59 -7.72
C ILE A 327 8.95 10.96 -9.20
N LEU A 328 9.24 12.22 -9.51
CA LEU A 328 9.39 12.73 -10.87
C LEU A 328 10.86 13.04 -11.05
N ARG A 329 11.43 12.64 -12.19
CA ARG A 329 12.87 12.76 -12.46
C ARG A 329 13.11 13.55 -13.73
N ASN A 330 14.13 14.41 -13.71
CA ASN A 330 14.67 15.07 -14.89
C ASN A 330 16.20 15.15 -14.73
N ASN A 331 16.94 14.31 -15.47
CA ASN A 331 18.38 14.13 -15.26
C ASN A 331 18.70 13.78 -13.79
N ASP A 332 19.51 14.60 -13.11
CA ASP A 332 19.88 14.44 -11.69
C ASP A 332 18.90 15.17 -10.73
N ASP A 333 17.84 15.79 -11.25
CA ASP A 333 16.84 16.50 -10.46
C ASP A 333 15.65 15.58 -10.14
N LEU A 334 15.21 15.61 -8.89
CA LEU A 334 14.11 14.81 -8.36
C LEU A 334 13.06 15.72 -7.74
N LEU A 335 11.80 15.45 -8.02
CA LEU A 335 10.68 15.99 -7.25
C LEU A 335 9.89 14.85 -6.64
N ILE A 336 9.83 14.82 -5.30
CA ILE A 336 9.04 13.85 -4.54
C ILE A 336 7.77 14.55 -4.09
N ILE A 337 6.63 14.20 -4.69
CA ILE A 337 5.36 14.88 -4.47
C ILE A 337 4.37 14.00 -3.71
N ASN A 338 3.62 14.60 -2.80
CA ASN A 338 2.54 13.94 -2.06
C ASN A 338 1.17 14.30 -2.65
N LEU A 339 0.54 13.33 -3.31
CA LEU A 339 -0.81 13.45 -3.89
C LEU A 339 -1.92 12.99 -2.93
N ASN A 340 -1.59 12.72 -1.67
CA ASN A 340 -2.61 12.46 -0.65
C ASN A 340 -3.30 13.75 -0.21
N THR A 341 -4.48 13.62 0.39
CA THR A 341 -5.21 14.72 1.05
C THR A 341 -4.69 15.01 2.46
N HIS A 342 -3.69 14.27 2.93
CA HIS A 342 -3.10 14.38 4.26
C HIS A 342 -1.57 14.32 4.18
N THR A 343 -0.91 14.79 5.24
CA THR A 343 0.55 14.78 5.36
C THR A 343 1.09 13.37 5.40
N VAL A 344 2.13 13.08 4.61
CA VAL A 344 2.89 11.83 4.69
C VAL A 344 4.17 12.10 5.46
N LYS A 345 4.37 11.41 6.58
CA LYS A 345 5.59 11.52 7.40
C LYS A 345 6.59 10.43 7.06
N GLY A 346 7.87 10.70 7.32
CA GLY A 346 8.95 9.71 7.21
C GLY A 346 9.05 9.10 5.82
N VAL A 347 8.99 9.91 4.76
CA VAL A 347 9.18 9.39 3.40
C VAL A 347 10.64 9.06 3.21
N THR A 348 10.95 7.84 2.78
CA THR A 348 12.34 7.40 2.61
C THR A 348 12.65 7.28 1.13
N LEU A 349 13.62 8.07 0.66
CA LEU A 349 14.22 7.96 -0.66
C LEU A 349 15.42 7.01 -0.58
N ILE A 350 15.49 6.05 -1.49
CA ILE A 350 16.63 5.16 -1.68
C ILE A 350 17.49 5.75 -2.78
N ALA A 351 18.72 6.10 -2.44
CA ALA A 351 19.77 6.72 -3.24
C ALA A 351 21.05 5.87 -3.19
N SER A 352 22.15 6.34 -3.78
CA SER A 352 23.45 5.67 -3.58
C SER A 352 23.92 5.84 -2.12
N PRO A 353 24.62 4.83 -1.55
CA PRO A 353 25.19 4.95 -0.20
C PRO A 353 26.07 6.19 -0.02
N ASN A 354 25.86 6.92 1.07
CA ASN A 354 26.59 8.16 1.41
C ASN A 354 26.45 9.29 0.38
N GLU A 355 25.48 9.21 -0.53
CA GLU A 355 25.17 10.29 -1.47
C GLU A 355 24.59 11.49 -0.73
N THR A 356 24.93 12.69 -1.19
CA THR A 356 24.35 13.94 -0.68
C THR A 356 23.57 14.63 -1.79
N LEU A 357 22.28 14.82 -1.56
CA LEU A 357 21.41 15.64 -2.39
C LEU A 357 21.12 16.96 -1.68
N TYR A 358 20.68 17.94 -2.45
CA TYR A 358 20.44 19.29 -1.96
C TYR A 358 19.04 19.72 -2.32
N GLY A 359 18.34 20.29 -1.35
CA GLY A 359 17.04 20.87 -1.56
C GLY A 359 17.10 22.25 -2.18
N SER A 360 15.91 22.82 -2.39
CA SER A 360 15.74 24.05 -3.17
C SER A 360 16.29 25.31 -2.49
N SER A 361 16.56 25.25 -1.18
CA SER A 361 17.14 26.32 -0.37
C SER A 361 18.62 26.02 -0.02
N GLY A 362 19.20 24.98 -0.63
CA GLY A 362 20.56 24.52 -0.35
C GLY A 362 20.69 23.63 0.87
N GLU A 363 19.59 23.25 1.52
CA GLU A 363 19.57 22.30 2.62
C GLU A 363 20.07 20.91 2.17
N GLU A 364 20.88 20.26 3.01
CA GLU A 364 21.50 18.98 2.65
C GLU A 364 20.63 17.79 3.07
N TYR A 365 20.53 16.81 2.17
CA TYR A 365 19.87 15.53 2.37
C TYR A 365 20.90 14.42 2.18
N TYR A 366 21.34 13.84 3.31
CA TYR A 366 22.39 12.83 3.34
C TYR A 366 21.81 11.42 3.35
N ALA A 367 22.24 10.59 2.41
CA ALA A 367 21.94 9.16 2.40
C ALA A 367 22.85 8.44 3.39
N ASN A 368 22.30 7.56 4.23
CA ASN A 368 23.13 6.73 5.10
C ASN A 368 23.99 5.72 4.30
N ASN A 369 24.74 4.87 5.01
CA ASN A 369 25.57 3.82 4.43
C ASN A 369 24.77 2.74 3.66
N GLU A 370 23.45 2.71 3.81
CA GLU A 370 22.54 1.82 3.09
C GLU A 370 21.75 2.54 1.97
N GLY A 371 22.02 3.82 1.75
CA GLY A 371 21.42 4.64 0.70
C GLY A 371 20.12 5.33 1.09
N GLU A 372 19.79 5.45 2.38
CA GLU A 372 18.49 5.98 2.81
C GLU A 372 18.56 7.47 3.13
N ILE A 373 17.72 8.27 2.47
CA ILE A 373 17.46 9.67 2.77
C ILE A 373 16.05 9.78 3.38
N VAL A 374 15.95 10.25 4.61
CA VAL A 374 14.67 10.40 5.32
C VAL A 374 14.14 11.82 5.18
N ILE A 375 12.99 11.96 4.52
CA ILE A 375 12.21 13.19 4.41
C ILE A 375 11.14 13.17 5.50
N SER A 376 11.31 14.04 6.50
CA SER A 376 10.51 14.02 7.73
C SER A 376 8.99 14.10 7.50
N LYS A 377 8.54 14.96 6.57
CA LYS A 377 7.15 15.05 6.15
C LYS A 377 7.00 15.75 4.80
N ILE A 378 5.94 15.41 4.07
CA ILE A 378 5.50 16.09 2.86
C ILE A 378 4.02 16.45 3.04
N LEU A 379 3.67 17.73 2.92
CA LEU A 379 2.28 18.22 3.09
C LEU A 379 1.39 17.78 1.91
N PRO A 380 0.05 17.82 2.05
CA PRO A 380 -0.87 17.51 0.95
C PRO A 380 -0.63 18.43 -0.26
N GLY A 381 -0.43 17.86 -1.45
CA GLY A 381 -0.19 18.61 -2.69
C GLY A 381 1.19 19.26 -2.78
N ASP A 382 2.05 19.04 -1.79
CA ASP A 382 3.39 19.62 -1.69
C ASP A 382 4.45 18.63 -2.19
N GLY A 383 5.67 19.12 -2.42
CA GLY A 383 6.78 18.30 -2.88
C GLY A 383 8.13 18.73 -2.33
N VAL A 384 9.08 17.79 -2.36
CA VAL A 384 10.48 18.02 -2.00
C VAL A 384 11.31 17.88 -3.26
N PHE A 385 11.92 18.99 -3.68
CA PHE A 385 12.87 19.02 -4.78
C PHE A 385 14.26 18.66 -4.25
N LEU A 386 14.97 17.75 -4.93
CA LEU A 386 16.33 17.32 -4.60
C LEU A 386 17.19 17.29 -5.85
N THR A 387 18.42 17.79 -5.77
CA THR A 387 19.37 17.79 -6.88
C THR A 387 20.81 17.54 -6.40
N LYS A 388 21.73 17.28 -7.33
CA LYS A 388 23.17 17.20 -7.04
C LYS A 388 23.79 18.59 -6.93
N LYS A 389 24.88 18.69 -6.15
CA LYS A 389 25.61 19.94 -5.87
C LYS A 389 25.93 20.77 -7.12
N ASN A 390 26.32 20.09 -8.21
CA ASN A 390 26.77 20.76 -9.42
C ASN A 390 25.62 21.49 -10.16
N ASN A 391 24.37 21.07 -9.94
CA ASN A 391 23.20 21.60 -10.64
C ASN A 391 22.47 22.70 -9.84
N LEU A 392 22.78 22.87 -8.55
CA LEU A 392 22.21 23.89 -7.67
C LEU A 392 22.33 25.33 -8.21
N LYS A 393 23.38 25.62 -8.98
CA LYS A 393 23.67 26.98 -9.49
C LYS A 393 23.04 27.28 -10.85
N GLU A 394 22.69 26.27 -11.64
CA GLU A 394 22.15 26.46 -13.01
C GLU A 394 20.61 26.52 -13.06
N ASN A 395 19.92 25.93 -12.08
CA ASN A 395 18.49 25.60 -12.22
C ASN A 395 17.48 26.53 -11.51
N ALA A 396 17.85 27.77 -11.13
CA ALA A 396 16.90 28.68 -10.48
C ALA A 396 15.70 29.09 -11.38
N VAL A 397 15.85 29.03 -12.71
CA VAL A 397 14.83 29.36 -13.70
C VAL A 397 14.06 28.12 -14.16
N ASP A 398 14.73 26.99 -14.38
CA ASP A 398 14.09 25.70 -14.72
C ASP A 398 13.22 25.16 -13.56
N LYS A 399 13.54 25.55 -12.33
CA LYS A 399 12.75 25.38 -11.09
C LYS A 399 11.29 25.86 -11.24
N ILE A 400 11.08 27.05 -11.81
CA ILE A 400 9.73 27.61 -11.98
C ILE A 400 8.96 26.83 -13.04
N TYR A 401 9.61 26.45 -14.15
CA TYR A 401 8.95 25.75 -15.24
C TYR A 401 8.57 24.30 -14.89
N PHE A 402 9.43 23.58 -14.16
CA PHE A 402 9.15 22.20 -13.75
C PHE A 402 8.01 22.12 -12.73
N GLU A 403 8.03 22.99 -11.71
CA GLU A 403 6.93 23.10 -10.72
C GLU A 403 5.61 23.52 -11.38
N SER A 404 5.66 24.44 -12.35
CA SER A 404 4.48 24.90 -13.10
C SER A 404 3.91 23.82 -14.04
N ALA A 405 4.74 23.09 -14.76
CA ALA A 405 4.30 22.07 -15.72
C ALA A 405 3.63 20.86 -15.05
N ILE A 406 4.12 20.48 -13.85
CA ILE A 406 3.57 19.38 -13.06
C ILE A 406 2.20 19.75 -12.47
N PHE A 407 2.01 21.02 -12.07
CA PHE A 407 0.73 21.54 -11.59
C PHE A 407 -0.39 21.46 -12.66
N PHE A 408 -0.05 21.64 -13.95
CA PHE A 408 -1.01 21.48 -15.05
C PHE A 408 -1.33 20.02 -15.39
N HIS A 409 -0.34 19.11 -15.29
CA HIS A 409 -0.53 17.68 -15.60
C HIS A 409 -1.40 16.96 -14.55
N LEU A 410 -1.29 17.35 -13.27
CA LEU A 410 -2.05 16.74 -12.16
C LEU A 410 -3.54 17.13 -12.12
N ASN A 411 -3.93 18.19 -12.84
CA ASN A 411 -5.31 18.68 -12.91
C ASN A 411 -6.06 18.26 -14.19
N GLY A 412 -5.64 17.17 -14.84
CA GLY A 412 -6.44 16.49 -15.88
C GLY A 412 -6.25 16.97 -17.32
N ARG A 413 -5.27 17.83 -17.61
CA ARG A 413 -4.85 18.10 -18.99
C ARG A 413 -3.63 17.25 -19.34
N ARG A 414 -3.84 16.27 -20.22
CA ARG A 414 -2.78 15.42 -20.78
C ARG A 414 -1.91 16.27 -21.70
N ILE A 415 -0.75 16.72 -21.24
CA ILE A 415 0.28 17.25 -22.13
C ILE A 415 1.03 16.04 -22.68
N SER A 416 0.57 15.50 -23.81
CA SER A 416 1.31 14.49 -24.55
C SER A 416 2.45 15.19 -25.30
N ASN A 417 3.68 14.82 -24.96
CA ASN A 417 4.96 15.28 -25.51
C ASN A 417 5.45 16.60 -24.90
N PHE A 418 6.30 16.48 -23.90
CA PHE A 418 7.14 17.57 -23.42
C PHE A 418 8.59 17.25 -23.82
N SER A 419 9.12 17.96 -24.81
CA SER A 419 10.55 18.05 -25.08
C SER A 419 10.99 19.46 -24.71
N LEU A 420 11.92 19.60 -23.77
CA LEU A 420 12.56 20.88 -23.47
C LEU A 420 13.31 21.35 -24.74
N PRO A 421 13.12 22.59 -25.22
CA PRO A 421 13.83 23.08 -26.38
C PRO A 421 15.31 23.35 -26.04
N GLU A 422 16.23 22.95 -26.92
CA GLU A 422 17.58 23.50 -26.93
C GLU A 422 17.49 25.00 -27.24
N TYR A 423 17.88 25.84 -26.29
CA TYR A 423 17.95 27.29 -26.47
C TYR A 423 19.11 27.67 -27.40
N LYS A 424 18.83 27.73 -28.71
CA LYS A 424 19.67 28.40 -29.70
C LYS A 424 18.92 29.59 -30.30
N ASP A 425 18.63 30.60 -29.48
CA ASP A 425 18.79 31.99 -29.92
C ASP A 425 18.43 32.97 -28.80
N LYS A 426 19.38 33.85 -28.49
CA LYS A 426 19.17 35.02 -27.64
C LYS A 426 18.55 36.11 -28.52
N SER A 427 17.23 36.18 -28.60
CA SER A 427 16.58 37.45 -28.96
C SER A 427 15.35 37.70 -28.07
N ILE A 428 15.56 38.58 -27.09
CA ILE A 428 14.52 39.13 -26.21
C ILE A 428 14.05 40.42 -26.89
N LEU A 429 12.88 40.41 -27.52
CA LEU A 429 12.25 41.65 -27.95
C LEU A 429 11.51 42.28 -26.77
N THR A 430 11.96 43.47 -26.39
CA THR A 430 11.31 44.30 -25.38
C THR A 430 10.59 45.46 -26.07
N SER A 431 9.30 45.62 -25.78
CA SER A 431 8.68 46.93 -25.76
C SER A 431 7.60 46.96 -24.67
N LYS A 432 7.70 47.97 -23.79
CA LYS A 432 6.74 48.33 -22.73
C LYS A 432 6.16 47.16 -21.92
N GLY A 433 6.98 46.56 -21.06
CA GLY A 433 6.52 45.76 -19.91
C GLY A 433 5.91 44.39 -20.22
N LYS A 434 5.80 43.97 -21.48
CA LYS A 434 5.26 42.66 -21.88
C LYS A 434 6.38 41.73 -22.36
N ARG A 435 6.40 40.49 -21.86
CA ARG A 435 7.29 39.42 -22.35
C ARG A 435 6.47 38.43 -23.18
N LEU A 436 6.98 38.07 -24.35
CA LEU A 436 6.34 37.15 -25.29
C LEU A 436 7.17 35.88 -25.43
N PHE A 437 6.51 34.71 -25.39
CA PHE A 437 7.12 33.42 -25.69
C PHE A 437 6.27 32.71 -26.75
N ALA A 438 6.92 32.24 -27.81
CA ALA A 438 6.28 31.52 -28.90
C ALA A 438 7.07 30.26 -29.24
N ASN A 439 6.35 29.21 -29.62
CA ASN A 439 6.84 28.15 -30.51
C ASN A 439 5.82 28.08 -31.68
N GLY A 440 6.01 27.27 -32.72
CA GLY A 440 5.23 27.27 -33.96
C GLY A 440 4.22 26.13 -34.17
N LYS A 441 3.77 25.42 -33.13
CA LYS A 441 2.70 24.40 -33.22
C LYS A 441 1.71 24.43 -32.04
N GLY A 442 0.60 25.18 -32.19
CA GLY A 442 -0.61 25.22 -31.33
C GLY A 442 -0.40 25.63 -29.85
N PHE A 443 -0.97 26.75 -29.39
CA PHE A 443 -0.55 27.37 -28.11
C PHE A 443 -1.66 27.76 -27.14
N VAL A 444 -1.33 27.62 -25.85
CA VAL A 444 -1.81 28.51 -24.77
C VAL A 444 -0.72 29.54 -24.54
N LYS A 445 -1.03 30.82 -24.79
CA LYS A 445 -0.14 31.96 -24.57
C LYS A 445 -0.46 32.58 -23.21
N PHE A 446 0.56 32.76 -22.38
CA PHE A 446 0.44 33.42 -21.08
C PHE A 446 1.07 34.81 -21.18
N GLU A 447 0.28 35.85 -20.99
CA GLU A 447 0.76 37.23 -20.81
C GLU A 447 0.54 37.63 -19.35
N TYR A 448 1.59 38.15 -18.71
CA TYR A 448 1.51 38.72 -17.37
C TYR A 448 1.60 40.24 -17.48
N ASP A 449 0.60 40.95 -16.99
CA ASP A 449 0.62 42.41 -16.95
C ASP A 449 1.07 42.89 -15.56
N PHE A 450 2.28 43.44 -15.51
CA PHE A 450 2.86 43.95 -14.26
C PHE A 450 2.21 45.25 -13.78
N SER A 451 1.38 45.90 -14.60
CA SER A 451 0.74 47.16 -14.24
C SER A 451 -0.53 46.99 -13.40
N ASP A 452 -1.20 45.83 -13.50
CA ASP A 452 -2.44 45.53 -12.75
C ASP A 452 -2.44 44.18 -12.02
N ASP A 453 -1.32 43.45 -12.06
CA ASP A 453 -1.12 42.16 -11.38
C ASP A 453 -2.08 41.05 -11.87
N SER A 454 -2.49 41.13 -13.15
CA SER A 454 -3.37 40.14 -13.78
C SER A 454 -2.62 39.19 -14.74
N LEU A 455 -3.07 37.93 -14.76
CA LEU A 455 -2.61 36.92 -15.72
C LEU A 455 -3.66 36.77 -16.83
N ILE A 456 -3.25 37.01 -18.08
CA ILE A 456 -4.09 36.87 -19.27
C ILE A 456 -3.74 35.55 -19.95
N ILE A 457 -4.74 34.68 -20.09
CA ILE A 457 -4.62 33.40 -20.81
C ILE A 457 -5.27 33.55 -22.18
N VAL A 458 -4.48 33.43 -23.23
CA VAL A 458 -4.95 33.49 -24.62
C VAL A 458 -4.83 32.11 -25.24
N THR A 459 -5.96 31.56 -25.69
CA THR A 459 -6.02 30.35 -26.52
C THR A 459 -6.57 30.71 -27.88
N ASP A 460 -6.24 29.92 -28.90
CA ASP A 460 -6.45 30.24 -30.33
C ASP A 460 -7.84 30.79 -30.70
N ASP A 461 -8.91 30.54 -29.91
CA ASP A 461 -10.25 31.01 -30.24
C ASP A 461 -10.96 31.92 -29.20
N LYS A 462 -10.41 32.23 -28.01
CA LYS A 462 -11.03 33.14 -27.01
C LYS A 462 -10.03 33.82 -26.07
N LEU A 463 -10.26 35.11 -25.81
CA LEU A 463 -9.62 35.90 -24.75
C LEU A 463 -10.34 35.63 -23.42
N PHE A 464 -9.64 35.14 -22.40
CA PHE A 464 -10.18 35.04 -21.04
C PHE A 464 -9.56 36.13 -20.17
N ILE A 465 -10.39 37.11 -19.80
CA ILE A 465 -10.13 38.07 -18.74
C ILE A 465 -10.98 37.63 -17.55
N PRO A 466 -10.40 37.16 -16.43
CA PRO A 466 -11.20 36.79 -15.27
C PRO A 466 -11.75 38.07 -14.62
N ASN A 467 -13.03 38.37 -14.88
CA ASN A 467 -13.78 39.33 -14.06
C ASN A 467 -14.18 38.66 -12.73
N ASN A 468 -14.21 39.47 -11.67
CA ASN A 468 -14.37 39.17 -10.24
C ASN A 468 -15.64 38.39 -9.79
N GLU A 469 -16.29 37.59 -10.64
CA GLU A 469 -17.58 36.94 -10.34
C GLU A 469 -17.57 35.40 -10.40
N ALA A 470 -16.47 34.75 -9.98
CA ALA A 470 -16.43 33.29 -9.79
C ALA A 470 -15.95 32.93 -8.38
N PRO A 471 -16.84 32.86 -7.36
CA PRO A 471 -16.39 33.04 -5.97
C PRO A 471 -15.67 31.84 -5.34
N ASN A 472 -15.97 30.59 -5.68
CA ASN A 472 -15.56 29.48 -4.78
C ASN A 472 -14.40 28.59 -5.25
N TYR A 473 -13.98 28.70 -6.51
CA TYR A 473 -12.84 27.93 -7.01
C TYR A 473 -11.54 28.75 -7.02
N LEU A 474 -11.60 30.03 -7.37
CA LEU A 474 -10.42 30.89 -7.56
C LEU A 474 -9.74 31.36 -6.26
N GLU A 475 -10.45 31.48 -5.14
CA GLU A 475 -9.82 31.86 -3.85
C GLU A 475 -8.70 30.89 -3.43
N LYS A 476 -8.91 29.59 -3.67
CA LYS A 476 -7.93 28.56 -3.32
C LYS A 476 -6.71 28.58 -4.25
N TYR A 477 -6.89 28.95 -5.52
CA TYR A 477 -5.81 29.12 -6.48
C TYR A 477 -5.04 30.43 -6.23
N ASN A 478 -5.73 31.52 -5.93
CA ASN A 478 -5.11 32.79 -5.56
C ASN A 478 -4.23 32.65 -4.32
N LEU A 479 -4.67 31.97 -3.26
CA LEU A 479 -3.87 31.84 -2.03
C LEU A 479 -2.54 31.07 -2.24
N ILE A 480 -2.54 30.05 -3.09
CA ILE A 480 -1.36 29.22 -3.37
C ILE A 480 -0.40 29.95 -4.33
N PHE A 481 -0.95 30.65 -5.32
CA PHE A 481 -0.17 31.42 -6.28
C PHE A 481 0.44 32.68 -5.65
N HIS A 482 -0.30 33.36 -4.76
CA HIS A 482 0.22 34.49 -3.99
C HIS A 482 1.36 34.05 -3.07
N ARG A 483 1.35 32.82 -2.54
CA ARG A 483 2.47 32.26 -1.76
C ARG A 483 3.71 32.01 -2.62
N ALA A 484 3.57 31.50 -3.83
CA ALA A 484 4.68 31.33 -4.77
C ALA A 484 5.30 32.68 -5.17
N ILE A 485 4.46 33.69 -5.45
CA ILE A 485 4.89 35.06 -5.79
C ILE A 485 5.53 35.77 -4.57
N THR A 486 4.95 35.62 -3.38
CA THR A 486 5.49 36.21 -2.13
C THR A 486 6.83 35.57 -1.76
N PHE A 487 6.97 34.26 -1.94
CA PHE A 487 8.25 33.55 -1.78
C PHE A 487 9.31 34.08 -2.75
N TYR A 488 8.94 34.34 -4.01
CA TYR A 488 9.86 34.93 -5.00
C TYR A 488 10.28 36.36 -4.63
N ARG A 489 9.33 37.20 -4.19
CA ARG A 489 9.59 38.59 -3.77
C ARG A 489 10.52 38.72 -2.56
N ASN A 490 10.43 37.79 -1.62
CA ASN A 490 11.20 37.84 -0.37
C ASN A 490 12.62 37.26 -0.49
N ASN A 491 12.89 36.43 -1.50
CA ASN A 491 14.18 35.75 -1.66
C ASN A 491 15.05 36.32 -2.79
N TYR A 492 14.49 37.17 -3.66
CA TYR A 492 15.18 37.66 -4.86
C TYR A 492 15.06 39.19 -5.05
N LYS A 493 14.93 39.95 -3.96
CA LYS A 493 15.17 41.40 -3.95
C LYS A 493 16.60 41.71 -3.54
#